data_AF-A0A1I5GNT5-F1
#
_entry.id   AF-A0A1I5GNT5-F1
#
_cell.length_a   1.000
_cell.length_b   1.000
_cell.length_c   1.000
_cell.angle_alpha   90.00
_cell.angle_beta   90.00
_cell.angle_gamma   90.00
#
_symmetry.space_group_name_H-M   'P 1'
#
loop_
_entity.id
_entity.type
_entity.pdbx_description
1 polymer ?
#
loop_
_entity_poly.entity_id
_entity_poly.type
_entity_poly.pdbx_seq_one_letter_code
_entity_poly.pdbx_strand_id
1 'polypeptide(L)'
;MKRLLACTLLTLAVVGYAKADQSTFEETNSCSEDIDCQGDFICKNGQCDSPQLQRSPVAKTTAKTQAAPPAPPGVAYQPLPVNTERAGPFTTQTEAMATALNYQSRAGVMNVMESVVEQAEYTGYVTIEKAYTFGPSKYVLVVSTGEGGNACPASTYVFSFDTQAERVDGKREVEGCSELVEAMAEGNKLMVKKEGAATVVYNGMVE
;
A
#
# COMPACT_ATOMS: atom_id res chain seq x y z
N MET A 1 45.14 43.30 -23.31
CA MET A 1 45.93 43.91 -22.23
C MET A 1 45.83 43.02 -20.99
N LYS A 2 46.98 42.61 -20.44
CA LYS A 2 47.14 41.88 -19.17
C LYS A 2 46.66 42.75 -18.00
N ARG A 3 46.05 42.15 -16.95
CA ARG A 3 46.58 42.19 -15.56
C ARG A 3 46.05 41.01 -14.75
N LEU A 4 47.02 40.30 -14.17
CA LEU A 4 46.94 39.25 -13.15
C LEU A 4 46.91 39.88 -11.75
N LEU A 5 46.36 39.13 -10.78
CA LEU A 5 46.69 39.04 -9.34
C LEU A 5 45.91 37.78 -8.85
N ALA A 6 46.46 36.60 -8.50
CA ALA A 6 47.53 36.22 -7.56
C ALA A 6 47.28 36.83 -6.16
N CYS A 7 47.23 36.14 -5.01
CA CYS A 7 47.89 34.90 -4.58
C CYS A 7 47.33 34.43 -3.20
N THR A 8 47.20 33.10 -3.02
CA THR A 8 47.62 32.22 -1.88
C THR A 8 47.32 32.54 -0.40
N LEU A 9 46.86 31.52 0.36
CA LEU A 9 47.55 30.82 1.48
C LEU A 9 46.60 29.76 2.12
N LEU A 10 46.82 28.46 1.94
CA LEU A 10 47.58 27.49 2.77
C LEU A 10 47.01 27.19 4.18
N THR A 11 46.35 26.01 4.26
CA THR A 11 46.45 24.91 5.25
C THR A 11 46.48 25.18 6.76
N LEU A 12 45.62 24.47 7.50
CA LEU A 12 46.01 23.71 8.70
C LEU A 12 45.01 22.59 9.00
N ALA A 13 45.47 21.35 8.85
CA ALA A 13 44.87 20.18 9.48
C ALA A 13 45.25 20.19 10.95
N VAL A 14 44.27 19.95 11.84
CA VAL A 14 44.52 19.55 13.23
C VAL A 14 43.86 18.20 13.44
N VAL A 15 44.69 17.18 13.52
CA VAL A 15 44.42 15.91 14.20
C VAL A 15 44.72 16.14 15.67
N GLY A 16 43.83 15.76 16.59
CA GLY A 16 44.12 15.86 18.02
C GLY A 16 42.95 15.58 18.94
N TYR A 17 42.78 14.30 19.25
CA TYR A 17 42.06 13.68 20.36
C TYR A 17 41.76 14.56 21.59
N ALA A 18 40.50 14.53 22.03
CA ALA A 18 40.17 14.46 23.45
C ALA A 18 38.98 13.50 23.64
N LYS A 19 39.29 12.40 24.32
CA LYS A 19 38.34 11.47 24.92
C LYS A 19 37.57 12.19 26.03
N ALA A 20 36.38 11.64 26.27
CA ALA A 20 35.66 11.64 27.54
C ALA A 20 34.97 12.95 27.95
N ASP A 21 33.69 13.07 27.60
CA ASP A 21 32.71 13.26 28.68
C ASP A 21 32.37 11.88 29.24
N GLN A 22 33.08 11.54 30.32
CA GLN A 22 32.61 10.59 31.31
C GLN A 22 31.29 11.13 31.87
N SER A 23 30.16 10.64 31.37
CA SER A 23 28.99 10.54 32.24
C SER A 23 29.27 9.39 33.18
N THR A 24 29.83 9.73 34.32
CA THR A 24 29.76 8.95 35.55
C THR A 24 28.28 8.69 35.86
N PHE A 25 27.76 7.58 35.37
CA PHE A 25 26.80 6.82 36.13
C PHE A 25 27.37 5.42 36.20
N GLU A 26 27.57 4.95 37.43
CA GLU A 26 27.96 3.58 37.68
C GLU A 26 27.02 2.67 36.90
N GLU A 27 27.59 1.65 36.27
CA GLU A 27 26.89 0.56 35.62
C GLU A 27 26.24 -0.33 36.71
N THR A 28 25.48 0.29 37.61
CA THR A 28 24.58 -0.38 38.50
C THR A 28 23.34 -0.62 37.68
N ASN A 29 23.27 -1.82 37.10
CA ASN A 29 22.12 -2.31 36.35
C ASN A 29 20.89 -2.50 37.27
N SER A 30 20.80 -1.76 38.37
CA SER A 30 19.84 -1.88 39.45
C SER A 30 18.85 -0.72 39.45
N CYS A 31 17.58 -1.01 39.62
CA CYS A 31 16.47 -0.06 39.52
C CYS A 31 15.49 -0.24 40.69
N SER A 32 14.60 0.73 40.93
CA SER A 32 13.44 0.52 41.81
C SER A 32 12.13 0.61 41.03
N GLU A 33 12.08 1.48 40.03
CA GLU A 33 10.95 1.65 39.12
C GLU A 33 11.42 1.69 37.67
N ASP A 34 10.49 1.50 36.72
CA ASP A 34 10.80 1.37 35.29
C ASP A 34 11.44 2.63 34.70
N ILE A 35 11.12 3.81 35.25
CA ILE A 35 11.70 5.09 34.83
C ILE A 35 13.20 5.20 35.13
N ASP A 36 13.72 4.36 36.04
CA ASP A 36 15.14 4.29 36.34
C ASP A 36 15.92 3.53 35.24
N CYS A 37 15.22 2.84 34.33
CA CYS A 37 15.80 2.07 33.25
C CYS A 37 15.89 2.88 31.94
N GLN A 38 17.04 2.80 31.28
CA GLN A 38 17.29 3.57 30.06
C GLN A 38 16.61 2.93 28.85
N GLY A 39 15.78 3.70 28.12
CA GLY A 39 15.12 3.24 26.90
C GLY A 39 13.86 2.41 27.20
N ASP A 40 13.64 1.33 26.44
CA ASP A 40 12.44 0.48 26.56
C ASP A 40 12.58 -0.62 27.63
N PHE A 41 13.58 -0.54 28.52
CA PHE A 41 13.84 -1.52 29.56
C PHE A 41 12.90 -1.33 30.76
N ILE A 42 12.53 -2.43 31.42
CA ILE A 42 11.58 -2.44 32.53
C ILE A 42 12.32 -2.91 33.79
N CYS A 43 12.02 -2.30 34.93
CA CYS A 43 12.62 -2.67 36.19
C CYS A 43 12.03 -3.98 36.72
N LYS A 44 12.87 -5.01 36.82
CA LYS A 44 12.45 -6.32 37.31
C LYS A 44 13.40 -6.84 38.38
N ASN A 45 12.87 -7.09 39.57
CA ASN A 45 13.63 -7.55 40.75
C ASN A 45 14.84 -6.65 41.07
N GLY A 46 14.66 -5.36 40.85
CA GLY A 46 15.69 -4.37 41.05
C GLY A 46 16.82 -4.43 40.04
N GLN A 47 16.59 -4.96 38.83
CA GLN A 47 17.48 -4.89 37.68
C GLN A 47 16.74 -4.51 36.39
N CYS A 48 17.37 -3.70 35.54
CA CYS A 48 16.77 -3.29 34.27
C CYS A 48 16.86 -4.44 33.26
N ASP A 49 15.69 -5.00 32.93
CA ASP A 49 15.57 -6.12 31.98
C ASP A 49 14.87 -5.65 30.71
N SER A 50 15.32 -6.16 29.56
CA SER A 50 14.66 -5.87 28.30
C SER A 50 13.31 -6.58 28.34
N PRO A 51 12.20 -5.98 27.90
CA PRO A 51 10.97 -6.72 27.68
C PRO A 51 11.26 -7.79 26.63
N GLN A 52 11.61 -8.99 27.09
CA GLN A 52 11.61 -10.17 26.25
C GLN A 52 10.18 -10.29 25.74
N LEU A 53 9.95 -9.85 24.50
CA LEU A 53 8.89 -10.35 23.66
C LEU A 53 8.92 -11.85 23.86
N GLN A 54 7.96 -12.35 24.64
CA GLN A 54 7.88 -13.76 24.94
C GLN A 54 7.81 -14.44 23.58
N ARG A 55 8.94 -15.01 23.16
CA ARG A 55 9.00 -16.05 22.14
C ARG A 55 8.36 -17.28 22.80
N SER A 56 7.06 -17.20 23.01
CA SER A 56 6.23 -18.37 23.19
C SER A 56 6.47 -19.23 21.95
N PRO A 57 6.71 -20.54 22.12
CA PRO A 57 6.94 -21.43 21.01
C PRO A 57 5.75 -21.28 20.08
N VAL A 58 6.05 -21.01 18.80
CA VAL A 58 5.13 -20.87 17.67
C VAL A 58 3.86 -21.70 17.90
N ALA A 59 2.86 -21.09 18.54
CA ALA A 59 1.51 -21.37 18.16
C ALA A 59 1.50 -20.87 16.72
N LYS A 60 1.49 -21.82 15.77
CA LYS A 60 0.88 -21.54 14.47
C LYS A 60 -0.46 -20.94 14.85
N THR A 61 -0.54 -19.61 14.84
CA THR A 61 -1.77 -18.93 14.52
C THR A 61 -2.13 -19.58 13.21
N THR A 62 -3.03 -20.56 13.30
CA THR A 62 -3.94 -20.85 12.24
C THR A 62 -4.74 -19.56 12.10
N ALA A 63 -4.11 -18.54 11.48
CA ALA A 63 -4.80 -17.81 10.45
C ALA A 63 -5.45 -18.95 9.68
N LYS A 64 -6.77 -19.12 9.84
CA LYS A 64 -7.52 -20.02 9.00
C LYS A 64 -7.10 -19.59 7.61
N THR A 65 -6.20 -20.36 6.99
CA THR A 65 -5.92 -20.22 5.58
C THR A 65 -7.27 -20.55 5.00
N GLN A 66 -8.05 -19.50 4.73
CA GLN A 66 -9.34 -19.64 4.11
C GLN A 66 -9.01 -20.40 2.83
N ALA A 67 -9.39 -21.66 2.81
CA ALA A 67 -9.03 -22.54 1.72
C ALA A 67 -9.63 -21.87 0.49
N ALA A 68 -8.76 -21.44 -0.43
CA ALA A 68 -9.18 -20.75 -1.63
C ALA A 68 -10.24 -21.62 -2.31
N PRO A 69 -11.41 -21.08 -2.70
CA PRO A 69 -12.35 -21.84 -3.49
C PRO A 69 -11.64 -22.35 -4.74
N PRO A 70 -11.91 -23.59 -5.18
CA PRO A 70 -11.22 -24.15 -6.34
C PRO A 70 -11.47 -23.27 -7.57
N ALA A 71 -10.38 -22.85 -8.21
CA ALA A 71 -10.45 -22.14 -9.48
C ALA A 71 -11.01 -23.05 -10.58
N PRO A 72 -11.67 -22.47 -11.60
CA PRO A 72 -11.89 -23.17 -12.86
C PRO A 72 -10.55 -23.73 -13.40
N PRO A 73 -10.53 -24.96 -13.95
CA PRO A 73 -9.30 -25.58 -14.42
C PRO A 73 -8.55 -24.71 -15.44
N GLY A 74 -7.25 -24.49 -15.20
CA GLY A 74 -6.37 -23.75 -16.12
C GLY A 74 -6.60 -22.23 -16.16
N VAL A 75 -7.43 -21.66 -15.29
CA VAL A 75 -7.65 -20.21 -15.22
C VAL A 75 -6.81 -19.58 -14.11
N ALA A 76 -6.07 -18.54 -14.46
CA ALA A 76 -5.24 -17.75 -13.56
C ALA A 76 -5.38 -16.26 -13.88
N TYR A 77 -4.98 -15.42 -12.93
CA TYR A 77 -4.87 -13.98 -13.17
C TYR A 77 -3.83 -13.68 -14.23
N GLN A 78 -4.21 -12.86 -15.20
CA GLN A 78 -3.32 -12.32 -16.22
C GLN A 78 -3.32 -10.80 -16.12
N PRO A 79 -2.16 -10.15 -15.92
CA PRO A 79 -2.10 -8.70 -15.85
C PRO A 79 -2.44 -8.09 -17.21
N LEU A 80 -3.26 -7.05 -17.18
CA LEU A 80 -3.51 -6.22 -18.34
C LEU A 80 -2.52 -5.05 -18.34
N PRO A 81 -1.99 -4.65 -19.52
CA PRO A 81 -1.27 -3.40 -19.62
C PRO A 81 -2.15 -2.25 -19.17
N VAL A 82 -1.60 -1.44 -18.26
CA VAL A 82 -2.22 -0.21 -17.78
C VAL A 82 -1.40 0.96 -18.34
N ASN A 83 -2.09 1.88 -18.99
CA ASN A 83 -1.55 3.20 -19.29
C ASN A 83 -2.37 4.26 -18.52
N THR A 84 -2.01 5.53 -18.65
CA THR A 84 -2.62 6.62 -17.87
C THR A 84 -4.16 6.64 -17.94
N GLU A 85 -4.74 6.25 -19.07
CA GLU A 85 -6.18 6.43 -19.34
C GLU A 85 -6.91 5.14 -19.71
N ARG A 86 -6.24 3.99 -19.71
CA ARG A 86 -6.81 2.73 -20.22
C ARG A 86 -6.18 1.51 -19.57
N ALA A 87 -7.05 0.53 -19.32
CA ALA A 87 -6.66 -0.84 -19.06
C ALA A 87 -7.68 -1.81 -19.68
N GLY A 88 -7.24 -2.61 -20.64
CA GLY A 88 -8.15 -3.51 -21.38
C GLY A 88 -9.33 -2.74 -22.01
N PRO A 89 -10.59 -3.13 -21.75
CA PRO A 89 -11.78 -2.46 -22.29
C PRO A 89 -12.19 -1.20 -21.50
N PHE A 90 -11.49 -0.86 -20.42
CA PHE A 90 -11.83 0.28 -19.56
C PHE A 90 -11.01 1.51 -19.95
N THR A 91 -11.65 2.68 -19.93
CA THR A 91 -10.98 3.96 -20.19
C THR A 91 -11.41 5.01 -19.18
N THR A 92 -10.49 5.87 -18.72
CA THR A 92 -10.86 7.02 -17.90
C THR A 92 -11.17 8.23 -18.76
N GLN A 93 -12.08 9.08 -18.29
CA GLN A 93 -12.40 10.35 -18.92
C GLN A 93 -12.62 11.41 -17.84
N THR A 94 -11.74 12.41 -17.80
CA THR A 94 -11.88 13.52 -16.85
C THR A 94 -12.99 14.46 -17.29
N GLU A 95 -13.88 14.76 -16.36
CA GLU A 95 -14.97 15.71 -16.46
C GLU A 95 -14.71 16.88 -15.51
N ALA A 96 -15.69 17.77 -15.31
CA ALA A 96 -15.48 19.00 -14.56
C ALA A 96 -14.99 18.75 -13.12
N MET A 97 -15.70 17.91 -12.35
CA MET A 97 -15.43 17.66 -10.92
C MET A 97 -15.15 16.19 -10.59
N ALA A 98 -15.12 15.34 -11.62
CA ALA A 98 -15.01 13.89 -11.49
C ALA A 98 -14.21 13.31 -12.66
N THR A 99 -13.81 12.06 -12.52
CA THR A 99 -13.29 11.27 -13.65
C THR A 99 -14.13 10.01 -13.79
N ALA A 100 -14.78 9.84 -14.93
CA ALA A 100 -15.54 8.64 -15.22
C ALA A 100 -14.57 7.49 -15.53
N LEU A 101 -14.91 6.28 -15.09
CA LEU A 101 -14.28 5.04 -15.56
C LEU A 101 -15.25 4.36 -16.50
N ASN A 102 -15.01 4.49 -17.79
CA ASN A 102 -15.93 4.07 -18.82
C ASN A 102 -15.71 2.61 -19.24
N TYR A 103 -16.81 1.91 -19.46
CA TYR A 103 -16.88 0.63 -20.15
C TYR A 103 -17.87 0.70 -21.31
N GLN A 104 -17.51 0.16 -22.48
CA GLN A 104 -18.41 0.09 -23.63
C GLN A 104 -19.30 -1.15 -23.50
N SER A 105 -20.50 -0.98 -22.97
CA SER A 105 -21.51 -2.03 -22.90
C SER A 105 -22.33 -2.15 -24.19
N ARG A 106 -23.14 -3.21 -24.28
CA ARG A 106 -24.17 -3.41 -25.30
C ARG A 106 -25.23 -2.30 -25.31
N ALA A 107 -25.48 -1.66 -24.17
CA ALA A 107 -26.48 -0.58 -24.04
C ALA A 107 -25.88 0.83 -24.25
N GLY A 108 -24.57 0.94 -24.44
CA GLY A 108 -23.86 2.22 -24.55
C GLY A 108 -22.68 2.30 -23.59
N VAL A 109 -22.05 3.48 -23.53
CA VAL A 109 -20.97 3.74 -22.57
C VAL A 109 -21.57 3.83 -21.17
N MET A 110 -21.00 3.09 -20.22
CA MET A 110 -21.38 3.14 -18.80
C MET A 110 -20.22 3.67 -17.96
N ASN A 111 -20.52 4.49 -16.96
CA ASN A 111 -19.55 4.88 -15.94
C ASN A 111 -19.56 3.83 -14.81
N VAL A 112 -18.50 3.02 -14.75
CA VAL A 112 -18.33 1.94 -13.78
C VAL A 112 -18.24 2.49 -12.35
N MET A 113 -17.76 3.72 -12.16
CA MET A 113 -17.60 4.31 -10.82
C MET A 113 -18.93 4.48 -10.08
N GLU A 114 -20.05 4.64 -10.80
CA GLU A 114 -21.40 4.71 -10.20
C GLU A 114 -21.77 3.47 -9.37
N SER A 115 -21.12 2.33 -9.62
CA SER A 115 -21.29 1.10 -8.83
C SER A 115 -20.20 0.92 -7.78
N VAL A 116 -19.05 1.60 -7.92
CA VAL A 116 -17.85 1.40 -7.09
C VAL A 116 -17.83 2.36 -5.90
N VAL A 117 -18.14 3.62 -6.12
CA VAL A 117 -18.13 4.65 -5.07
C VAL A 117 -19.54 5.07 -4.70
N GLU A 118 -19.68 5.83 -3.60
CA GLU A 118 -20.98 6.34 -3.18
C GLU A 118 -21.45 7.53 -4.05
N GLN A 119 -20.50 8.39 -4.46
CA GLN A 119 -20.78 9.62 -5.21
C GLN A 119 -19.79 9.75 -6.37
N ALA A 120 -20.14 9.18 -7.53
CA ALA A 120 -19.29 9.15 -8.71
C ALA A 120 -18.96 10.56 -9.23
N GLU A 121 -19.87 11.51 -9.03
CA GLU A 121 -19.76 12.93 -9.39
C GLU A 121 -18.75 13.72 -8.53
N TYR A 122 -18.26 13.16 -7.43
CA TYR A 122 -17.30 13.79 -6.51
C TYR A 122 -16.00 12.98 -6.34
N THR A 123 -15.71 12.10 -7.31
CA THR A 123 -14.47 11.30 -7.31
C THR A 123 -13.19 12.15 -7.39
N GLY A 124 -13.28 13.36 -7.93
CA GLY A 124 -12.13 14.19 -8.28
C GLY A 124 -11.37 13.55 -9.44
N TYR A 125 -10.35 12.75 -9.10
CA TYR A 125 -9.62 11.94 -10.07
C TYR A 125 -9.97 10.46 -9.94
N VAL A 126 -9.74 9.70 -11.01
CA VAL A 126 -9.76 8.24 -11.01
C VAL A 126 -8.55 7.76 -11.78
N THR A 127 -7.68 7.00 -11.12
CA THR A 127 -6.48 6.40 -11.70
C THR A 127 -6.62 4.88 -11.67
N ILE A 128 -6.35 4.23 -12.80
CA ILE A 128 -6.26 2.77 -12.84
C ILE A 128 -4.85 2.39 -12.38
N GLU A 129 -4.73 1.76 -11.22
CA GLU A 129 -3.43 1.38 -10.64
C GLU A 129 -2.94 0.05 -11.19
N LYS A 130 -3.87 -0.91 -11.27
CA LYS A 130 -3.64 -2.29 -11.69
C LYS A 130 -4.92 -2.83 -12.31
N ALA A 131 -4.78 -3.70 -13.31
CA ALA A 131 -5.90 -4.39 -13.91
C ALA A 131 -5.50 -5.81 -14.30
N TYR A 132 -6.42 -6.75 -14.11
CA TYR A 132 -6.22 -8.15 -14.41
C TYR A 132 -7.46 -8.73 -15.08
N THR A 133 -7.26 -9.72 -15.94
CA THR A 133 -8.31 -10.62 -16.40
C THR A 133 -8.21 -11.96 -15.68
N PHE A 134 -9.35 -12.57 -15.38
CA PHE A 134 -9.44 -13.92 -14.81
C PHE A 134 -10.36 -14.78 -15.69
N GLY A 135 -9.76 -15.43 -16.68
CA GLY A 135 -10.54 -16.09 -17.74
C GLY A 135 -11.15 -15.08 -18.73
N PRO A 136 -12.15 -15.49 -19.52
CA PRO A 136 -12.61 -14.72 -20.68
C PRO A 136 -13.60 -13.59 -20.36
N SER A 137 -14.24 -13.60 -19.18
CA SER A 137 -15.36 -12.70 -18.87
C SER A 137 -15.27 -11.98 -17.54
N LYS A 138 -14.16 -12.12 -16.81
CA LYS A 138 -13.98 -11.46 -15.51
C LYS A 138 -12.75 -10.57 -15.54
N TYR A 139 -12.94 -9.35 -15.09
CA TYR A 139 -11.86 -8.41 -14.82
C TYR A 139 -11.82 -8.09 -13.33
N VAL A 140 -10.62 -7.84 -12.81
CA VAL A 140 -10.42 -7.24 -11.49
C VAL A 140 -9.57 -5.99 -11.68
N LEU A 141 -10.08 -4.86 -11.22
CA LEU A 141 -9.42 -3.57 -11.31
C LEU A 141 -9.10 -3.07 -9.91
N VAL A 142 -7.96 -2.41 -9.79
CA VAL A 142 -7.57 -1.63 -8.63
C VAL A 142 -7.49 -0.17 -9.07
N VAL A 143 -8.31 0.68 -8.48
CA VAL A 143 -8.43 2.09 -8.85
C VAL A 143 -8.24 2.97 -7.63
N SER A 144 -7.59 4.11 -7.83
CA SER A 144 -7.42 5.15 -6.81
C SER A 144 -8.26 6.37 -7.16
N THR A 145 -8.89 6.97 -6.18
CA THR A 145 -9.75 8.16 -6.31
C THR A 145 -9.32 9.28 -5.36
N GLY A 146 -9.71 10.51 -5.68
CA GLY A 146 -9.43 11.71 -4.89
C GLY A 146 -10.55 12.14 -3.93
N GLU A 147 -11.49 11.24 -3.60
CA GLU A 147 -12.71 11.55 -2.83
C GLU A 147 -12.44 12.17 -1.45
N GLY A 148 -11.28 11.86 -0.85
CA GLY A 148 -10.86 12.36 0.47
C GLY A 148 -10.21 13.75 0.45
N GLY A 149 -9.97 14.35 -0.71
CA GLY A 149 -9.23 15.59 -0.85
C GLY A 149 -7.87 15.54 -0.13
N ASN A 150 -7.57 16.54 0.71
CA ASN A 150 -6.29 16.60 1.42
C ASN A 150 -6.19 15.70 2.66
N ALA A 151 -7.30 15.04 3.07
CA ALA A 151 -7.29 14.19 4.26
C ALA A 151 -6.58 12.85 4.02
N CYS A 152 -6.63 12.35 2.78
CA CYS A 152 -6.04 11.09 2.36
C CYS A 152 -5.63 11.25 0.89
N PRO A 153 -4.34 11.12 0.54
CA PRO A 153 -3.84 11.28 -0.83
C PRO A 153 -4.63 10.51 -1.90
N ALA A 154 -5.11 9.31 -1.56
CA ALA A 154 -5.96 8.50 -2.43
C ALA A 154 -6.88 7.57 -1.61
N SER A 155 -8.15 7.42 -1.99
CA SER A 155 -8.96 6.26 -1.61
C SER A 155 -8.78 5.17 -2.67
N THR A 156 -8.57 3.91 -2.28
CA THR A 156 -8.28 2.84 -3.26
C THR A 156 -9.33 1.76 -3.19
N TYR A 157 -9.88 1.39 -4.33
CA TYR A 157 -10.89 0.34 -4.46
C TYR A 157 -10.36 -0.80 -5.31
N VAL A 158 -10.65 -2.02 -4.89
CA VAL A 158 -10.56 -3.21 -5.74
C VAL A 158 -11.96 -3.68 -6.07
N PHE A 159 -12.26 -3.95 -7.33
CA PHE A 159 -13.58 -4.43 -7.74
C PHE A 159 -13.47 -5.45 -8.88
N SER A 160 -14.44 -6.36 -8.92
CA SER A 160 -14.62 -7.32 -10.01
C SER A 160 -15.71 -6.86 -10.96
N PHE A 161 -15.49 -7.09 -12.26
CA PHE A 161 -16.41 -6.73 -13.33
C PHE A 161 -16.70 -7.95 -14.19
N ASP A 162 -17.98 -8.26 -14.39
CA ASP A 162 -18.47 -9.32 -15.25
C ASP A 162 -18.86 -8.76 -16.62
N THR A 163 -18.20 -9.18 -17.69
CA THR A 163 -18.54 -8.73 -19.04
C THR A 163 -19.76 -9.41 -19.65
N GLN A 164 -20.18 -10.57 -19.12
CA GLN A 164 -21.41 -11.22 -19.59
C GLN A 164 -22.64 -10.51 -19.03
N ALA A 165 -22.58 -10.15 -17.74
CA ALA A 165 -23.64 -9.40 -17.07
C ALA A 165 -23.47 -7.87 -17.20
N GLU A 166 -22.31 -7.40 -17.67
CA GLU A 166 -21.93 -5.98 -17.83
C GLU A 166 -22.13 -5.16 -16.55
N ARG A 167 -21.60 -5.67 -15.43
CA ARG A 167 -21.74 -5.02 -14.12
C ARG A 167 -20.55 -5.29 -13.21
N VAL A 168 -20.38 -4.40 -12.23
CA VAL A 168 -19.60 -4.68 -11.03
C VAL A 168 -20.35 -5.72 -10.21
N ASP A 169 -19.71 -6.84 -9.90
CA ASP A 169 -20.32 -7.93 -9.13
C ASP A 169 -19.68 -8.13 -7.74
N GLY A 170 -18.66 -7.32 -7.42
CA GLY A 170 -18.00 -7.29 -6.13
C GLY A 170 -17.07 -6.08 -6.03
N LYS A 171 -16.96 -5.49 -4.84
CA LYS A 171 -16.06 -4.35 -4.59
C LYS A 171 -15.62 -4.30 -3.12
N ARG A 172 -14.44 -3.75 -2.89
CA ARG A 172 -13.89 -3.52 -1.56
C ARG A 172 -12.93 -2.34 -1.57
N GLU A 173 -12.98 -1.52 -0.53
CA GLU A 173 -11.97 -0.49 -0.29
C GLU A 173 -10.72 -1.12 0.35
N VAL A 174 -9.54 -0.71 -0.11
CA VAL A 174 -8.26 -1.11 0.45
C VAL A 174 -7.80 0.01 1.37
N GLU A 175 -7.85 -0.25 2.68
CA GLU A 175 -7.46 0.70 3.72
C GLU A 175 -6.04 1.24 3.51
N GLY A 176 -5.85 2.52 3.84
CA GLY A 176 -4.58 3.21 3.74
C GLY A 176 -4.67 4.49 2.92
N CYS A 177 -3.74 5.41 3.18
CA CYS A 177 -3.65 6.74 2.59
C CYS A 177 -2.41 6.98 1.72
N SER A 178 -1.64 5.95 1.41
CA SER A 178 -0.48 6.08 0.52
C SER A 178 -0.92 6.12 -0.93
N GLU A 179 -0.20 6.86 -1.74
CA GLU A 179 -0.33 6.79 -3.20
C GLU A 179 0.22 5.46 -3.77
N LEU A 180 1.04 4.74 -3.00
CA LEU A 180 1.64 3.49 -3.46
C LEU A 180 0.68 2.31 -3.26
N VAL A 181 0.31 1.68 -4.38
CA VAL A 181 -0.47 0.44 -4.42
C VAL A 181 0.36 -0.69 -5.01
N GLU A 182 0.55 -1.74 -4.22
CA GLU A 182 1.24 -2.97 -4.63
C GLU A 182 0.22 -4.06 -4.94
N ALA A 183 0.44 -4.84 -6.01
CA ALA A 183 -0.40 -5.99 -6.31
C ALA A 183 0.41 -7.18 -6.81
N MET A 184 0.08 -8.36 -6.31
CA MET A 184 0.77 -9.62 -6.61
C MET A 184 -0.26 -10.69 -6.99
N ALA A 185 -0.14 -11.23 -8.20
CA ALA A 185 -0.98 -12.30 -8.71
C ALA A 185 -0.23 -13.63 -8.67
N GLU A 186 -0.86 -14.67 -8.13
CA GLU A 186 -0.32 -16.03 -8.07
C GLU A 186 -1.45 -17.04 -8.32
N GLY A 187 -1.46 -17.65 -9.52
CA GLY A 187 -2.52 -18.58 -9.93
C GLY A 187 -3.90 -17.93 -9.85
N ASN A 188 -4.72 -18.39 -8.91
CA ASN A 188 -6.08 -17.89 -8.69
C ASN A 188 -6.22 -16.88 -7.55
N LYS A 189 -5.11 -16.41 -7.01
CA LYS A 189 -5.06 -15.42 -5.94
C LYS A 189 -4.48 -14.11 -6.46
N LEU A 190 -5.14 -13.01 -6.13
CA LEU A 190 -4.61 -11.66 -6.28
C LEU A 190 -4.55 -11.01 -4.90
N MET A 191 -3.37 -10.56 -4.49
CA MET A 191 -3.18 -9.80 -3.26
C MET A 191 -2.92 -8.34 -3.63
N VAL A 192 -3.72 -7.42 -3.07
CA VAL A 192 -3.59 -5.98 -3.24
C VAL A 192 -3.24 -5.39 -1.88
N LYS A 193 -2.19 -4.57 -1.81
CA LYS A 193 -1.65 -4.03 -0.57
C LYS A 193 -1.47 -2.52 -0.67
N LYS A 194 -1.80 -1.83 0.42
CA LYS A 194 -1.63 -0.39 0.62
C LYS A 194 -1.35 -0.12 2.10
N GLU A 195 -0.32 0.67 2.41
CA GLU A 195 0.08 1.05 3.80
C GLU A 195 0.11 -0.08 4.85
N GLY A 196 0.39 -1.32 4.44
CA GLY A 196 0.43 -2.46 5.36
C GLY A 196 -0.91 -3.17 5.55
N ALA A 197 -2.02 -2.61 5.07
CA ALA A 197 -3.27 -3.34 4.87
C ALA A 197 -3.20 -4.16 3.56
N ALA A 198 -3.83 -5.32 3.55
CA ALA A 198 -3.88 -6.18 2.37
C ALA A 198 -5.28 -6.77 2.18
N THR A 199 -5.77 -6.70 0.94
CA THR A 199 -6.97 -7.40 0.49
C THR A 199 -6.57 -8.55 -0.42
N VAL A 200 -7.21 -9.71 -0.24
CA VAL A 200 -7.00 -10.88 -1.09
C VAL A 200 -8.28 -11.15 -1.89
N VAL A 201 -8.11 -11.32 -3.18
CA VAL A 201 -9.17 -11.64 -4.15
C VAL A 201 -8.89 -13.04 -4.72
N TYR A 202 -9.90 -13.90 -4.73
CA TYR A 202 -9.78 -15.24 -5.28
C TYR A 202 -10.68 -15.39 -6.51
N ASN A 203 -10.19 -16.12 -7.51
CA ASN A 203 -10.96 -16.52 -8.69
C ASN A 203 -11.63 -15.36 -9.47
N GLY A 204 -11.02 -14.17 -9.43
CA GLY A 204 -11.58 -12.99 -10.09
C GLY A 204 -12.78 -12.36 -9.39
N MET A 205 -13.12 -12.79 -8.16
CA MET A 205 -14.31 -12.35 -7.44
C MET A 205 -13.91 -11.57 -6.18
N VAL A 206 -14.38 -10.34 -6.09
CA VAL A 206 -14.22 -9.50 -4.88
C VAL A 206 -15.45 -9.70 -3.98
N GLU A 207 -15.24 -9.89 -2.69
CA GLU A 207 -16.30 -10.02 -1.68
C GLU A 207 -16.62 -8.71 -0.97
#